data_AF-A0A7S0EER1-F1
#
_entry.id   AF-A0A7S0EER1-F1
#
_cell.length_a   1.000
_cell.length_b   1.000
_cell.length_c   1.000
_cell.angle_alpha   90.00
_cell.angle_beta   90.00
_cell.angle_gamma   90.00
#
_symmetry.space_group_name_H-M   'P 1'
#
loop_
_entity.id
_entity.type
_entity.pdbx_description
1 polymer ?
#
loop_
_entity_poly.entity_id
_entity_poly.type
_entity_poly.pdbx_seq_one_letter_code
_entity_poly.pdbx_strand_id
1 'polypeptide(L)'
;MLITGNFDAHARKLVDPNLPVAQRLALVTEMRDSIEIVHTSEYGNFLRHLFPAFYALLSDGQPQFAEGPEQKIRNMLLEVLNRLPNNETLRPHVQAMLSLCMKLLETDNEENAVICLRIIFDLHKNFRPTLEREVQPFLDFVQRIYQGLPTTVSTVLADKPAAIENKPAAIAAVPAGAVTVAGAAAQPQQVVQVASQAAAVQAGVVAPG
;
A
#
# COMPACT_ATOMS: atom_id res chain seq x y z
N MET A 1 -20.35 19.42 -5.09
CA MET A 1 -19.33 20.49 -5.24
C MET A 1 -18.79 20.72 -3.86
N LEU A 2 -17.49 20.55 -3.66
CA LEU A 2 -16.76 20.84 -2.42
C LEU A 2 -17.55 21.76 -1.51
N ILE A 3 -18.02 21.24 -0.37
CA ILE A 3 -18.38 22.10 0.74
C ILE A 3 -17.04 22.60 1.30
N THR A 4 -16.46 23.56 0.60
CA THR A 4 -15.41 24.45 1.09
C THR A 4 -15.91 25.01 2.41
N GLY A 5 -15.43 24.44 3.51
CA GLY A 5 -15.77 24.87 4.86
C GLY A 5 -16.17 23.79 5.86
N ASN A 6 -16.44 22.54 5.46
CA ASN A 6 -16.85 21.51 6.43
C ASN A 6 -15.98 20.23 6.44
N PHE A 7 -14.66 20.40 6.40
CA PHE A 7 -13.70 19.29 6.54
C PHE A 7 -13.92 18.46 7.80
N ASP A 8 -14.35 19.09 8.89
CA ASP A 8 -14.66 18.42 10.16
C ASP A 8 -15.83 17.42 10.04
N ALA A 9 -16.96 17.82 9.42
CA ALA A 9 -18.06 16.88 9.23
C ALA A 9 -17.69 15.72 8.30
N HIS A 10 -16.87 15.97 7.28
CA HIS A 10 -16.37 14.90 6.41
C HIS A 10 -15.42 13.96 7.17
N ALA A 11 -14.50 14.50 7.98
CA ALA A 11 -13.62 13.70 8.83
C ALA A 11 -14.41 12.78 9.77
N ARG A 12 -15.42 13.34 10.46
CA ARG A 12 -16.27 12.57 11.39
C ARG A 12 -17.05 11.47 10.68
N LYS A 13 -17.66 11.76 9.53
CA LYS A 13 -18.35 10.75 8.72
C LYS A 13 -17.39 9.66 8.25
N LEU A 14 -16.17 10.04 7.88
CA LEU A 14 -15.20 9.09 7.34
C LEU A 14 -14.67 8.11 8.39
N VAL A 15 -14.62 8.49 9.66
CA VAL A 15 -14.17 7.63 10.77
C VAL A 15 -15.32 6.82 11.38
N ASP A 16 -16.58 7.17 11.11
CA ASP A 16 -17.75 6.46 11.63
C ASP A 16 -17.71 4.96 11.28
N PRO A 17 -17.63 4.04 12.25
CA PRO A 17 -17.57 2.60 11.99
C PRO A 17 -18.86 2.06 11.36
N ASN A 18 -20.00 2.74 11.54
CA ASN A 18 -21.29 2.29 11.02
C ASN A 18 -21.54 2.73 9.57
N LEU A 19 -20.64 3.53 8.98
CA LEU A 19 -20.80 4.00 7.61
C LEU A 19 -20.63 2.84 6.61
N PRO A 20 -21.63 2.57 5.74
CA PRO A 20 -21.52 1.54 4.72
C PRO A 20 -20.30 1.74 3.81
N VAL A 21 -19.60 0.65 3.49
CA VAL A 21 -18.35 0.69 2.71
C VAL A 21 -18.53 1.42 1.36
N ALA A 22 -19.66 1.22 0.68
CA ALA A 22 -19.96 1.91 -0.57
C ALA A 22 -20.09 3.44 -0.41
N GLN A 23 -20.70 3.91 0.68
CA GLN A 23 -20.81 5.34 0.98
C GLN A 23 -19.45 5.91 1.36
N ARG A 24 -18.64 5.17 2.12
CA ARG A 24 -17.27 5.55 2.46
C ARG A 24 -16.41 5.69 1.20
N LEU A 25 -16.51 4.74 0.27
CA LEU A 25 -15.81 4.79 -1.01
C LEU A 25 -16.22 6.01 -1.83
N ALA A 26 -17.51 6.33 -1.89
CA ALA A 26 -17.99 7.53 -2.59
C ALA A 26 -17.41 8.82 -1.98
N LEU A 27 -17.38 8.93 -0.65
CA LEU A 27 -16.78 10.07 0.04
C LEU A 27 -15.29 10.21 -0.29
N VAL A 28 -14.51 9.13 -0.18
CA VAL A 28 -13.07 9.17 -0.48
C VAL A 28 -12.81 9.49 -1.96
N THR A 29 -13.66 8.99 -2.87
CA THR A 29 -13.56 9.32 -4.29
C THR A 29 -13.77 10.81 -4.55
N GLU A 30 -14.81 11.41 -3.96
CA GLU A 30 -15.04 12.86 -4.06
C GLU A 30 -13.86 13.67 -3.49
N MET A 31 -13.27 13.21 -2.38
CA MET A 31 -12.10 13.84 -1.78
C MET A 31 -10.86 13.76 -2.67
N ARG A 32 -10.63 12.61 -3.33
CA ARG A 32 -9.55 12.47 -4.32
C ARG A 32 -9.77 13.41 -5.50
N ASP A 33 -10.97 13.45 -6.06
CA ASP A 33 -11.28 14.29 -7.21
C ASP A 33 -11.13 15.78 -6.87
N SER A 34 -11.41 16.14 -5.62
CA SER A 34 -11.35 17.51 -5.12
C SER A 34 -9.99 17.91 -4.51
N ILE A 35 -8.95 17.11 -4.72
CA ILE A 35 -7.66 17.29 -4.03
C ILE A 35 -6.95 18.60 -4.39
N GLU A 36 -7.29 19.26 -5.49
CA GLU A 36 -6.71 20.57 -5.88
C GLU A 36 -6.80 21.63 -4.77
N ILE A 37 -7.75 21.48 -3.84
CA ILE A 37 -7.91 22.35 -2.67
C ILE A 37 -6.65 22.44 -1.80
N VAL A 38 -5.77 21.44 -1.82
CA VAL A 38 -4.49 21.43 -1.07
C VAL A 38 -3.50 22.49 -1.55
N HIS A 39 -3.72 23.08 -2.73
CA HIS A 39 -2.91 24.18 -3.26
C HIS A 39 -3.49 25.57 -2.92
N THR A 40 -4.59 25.62 -2.17
CA THR A 40 -5.25 26.86 -1.75
C THR A 40 -4.93 27.21 -0.30
N SER A 41 -5.46 28.34 0.19
CA SER A 41 -5.38 28.73 1.61
C SER A 41 -6.02 27.73 2.58
N GLU A 42 -6.87 26.81 2.08
CA GLU A 42 -7.54 25.80 2.88
C GLU A 42 -6.66 24.61 3.25
N TYR A 43 -5.42 24.52 2.74
CA TYR A 43 -4.55 23.38 2.98
C TYR A 43 -4.33 23.07 4.48
N GLY A 44 -4.13 24.09 5.31
CA GLY A 44 -3.97 23.90 6.75
C GLY A 44 -5.24 23.36 7.42
N ASN A 45 -6.42 23.78 6.95
CA ASN A 45 -7.70 23.28 7.46
C ASN A 45 -7.96 21.84 7.01
N PHE A 46 -7.63 21.52 5.76
CA PHE A 46 -7.65 20.16 5.23
C PHE A 46 -6.82 19.23 6.09
N LEU A 47 -5.54 19.57 6.31
CA LEU A 47 -4.63 18.74 7.12
C LEU A 47 -5.14 18.58 8.56
N ARG A 48 -5.59 19.67 9.20
CA ARG A 48 -6.04 19.63 10.59
C ARG A 48 -7.16 18.62 10.84
N HIS A 49 -8.11 18.48 9.91
CA HIS A 49 -9.29 17.64 10.12
C HIS A 49 -9.21 16.29 9.42
N LEU A 50 -8.72 16.25 8.18
CA LEU A 50 -8.75 15.05 7.36
C LEU A 50 -7.52 14.16 7.56
N PHE A 51 -6.35 14.73 7.85
CA PHE A 51 -5.16 13.91 8.09
C PHE A 51 -5.34 12.93 9.26
N PRO A 52 -5.87 13.33 10.44
CA PRO A 52 -6.12 12.38 11.53
C PRO A 52 -7.12 11.28 11.13
N ALA A 53 -8.14 11.61 10.35
CA ALA A 53 -9.13 10.65 9.87
C ALA A 53 -8.50 9.61 8.92
N PHE A 54 -7.67 10.07 7.98
CA PHE A 54 -6.93 9.18 7.08
C PHE A 54 -5.96 8.29 7.84
N TYR A 55 -5.23 8.88 8.78
CA TYR A 55 -4.28 8.15 9.63
C TYR A 55 -4.98 7.02 10.41
N ALA A 56 -6.12 7.31 11.05
CA ALA A 56 -6.89 6.31 11.79
C ALA A 56 -7.34 5.16 10.88
N LEU A 57 -7.90 5.46 9.71
CA LEU A 57 -8.39 4.43 8.78
C LEU A 57 -7.28 3.54 8.21
N LEU A 58 -6.12 4.14 7.92
CA LEU A 58 -4.98 3.40 7.39
C LEU A 58 -4.29 2.58 8.50
N SER A 59 -4.22 3.11 9.72
CA SER A 59 -3.59 2.43 10.86
C SER A 59 -4.43 1.29 11.43
N ASP A 60 -5.76 1.46 11.50
CA ASP A 60 -6.68 0.52 12.16
C ASP A 60 -7.24 -0.52 11.20
N GLY A 61 -7.24 -0.24 9.89
CA GLY A 61 -7.70 -1.18 8.89
C GLY A 61 -6.80 -2.41 8.79
N GLN A 62 -7.41 -3.60 8.79
CA GLN A 62 -6.70 -4.85 8.52
C GLN A 62 -6.17 -4.83 7.07
N PRO A 63 -4.97 -5.36 6.80
CA PRO A 63 -4.48 -5.50 5.44
C PRO A 63 -5.44 -6.34 4.60
N GLN A 64 -5.91 -5.76 3.50
CA GLN A 64 -6.79 -6.43 2.56
C GLN A 64 -5.96 -6.91 1.37
N PHE A 65 -5.71 -8.23 1.33
CA PHE A 65 -4.94 -8.85 0.25
C PHE A 65 -5.79 -9.23 -0.96
N ALA A 66 -7.12 -9.29 -0.80
CA ALA A 66 -8.08 -9.51 -1.88
C ALA A 66 -8.58 -8.18 -2.47
N GLU A 67 -8.89 -8.17 -3.77
CA GLU A 67 -9.51 -7.01 -4.44
C GLU A 67 -10.91 -6.75 -3.88
N GLY A 68 -10.97 -5.89 -2.86
CA GLY A 68 -12.20 -5.51 -2.18
C GLY A 68 -12.44 -4.00 -2.20
N PRO A 69 -13.68 -3.57 -1.91
CA PRO A 69 -13.99 -2.15 -1.80
C PRO A 69 -13.20 -1.47 -0.66
N GLU A 70 -12.84 -2.20 0.39
CA GLU A 70 -11.97 -1.71 1.47
C GLU A 70 -10.53 -1.46 0.99
N GLN A 71 -9.99 -2.37 0.18
CA GLN A 71 -8.67 -2.19 -0.42
C GLN A 71 -8.64 -0.97 -1.34
N LYS A 72 -9.69 -0.76 -2.14
CA LYS A 72 -9.85 0.45 -2.98
C LYS A 72 -9.87 1.74 -2.14
N ILE A 73 -10.54 1.72 -0.99
CA ILE A 73 -10.55 2.87 -0.07
C ILE A 73 -9.14 3.16 0.43
N ARG A 74 -8.41 2.14 0.91
CA ARG A 74 -7.04 2.29 1.41
C ARG A 74 -6.12 2.86 0.34
N ASN A 75 -6.17 2.31 -0.87
CA ASN A 75 -5.38 2.76 -2.00
C ASN A 75 -5.66 4.23 -2.35
N MET A 76 -6.94 4.61 -2.44
CA MET A 76 -7.34 5.98 -2.73
C MET A 76 -6.87 6.98 -1.67
N LEU A 77 -6.90 6.59 -0.38
CA LEU A 77 -6.37 7.41 0.71
C LEU A 77 -4.86 7.62 0.59
N LEU A 78 -4.11 6.57 0.22
CA LEU A 78 -2.67 6.69 -0.01
C LEU A 78 -2.34 7.55 -1.23
N GLU A 79 -3.12 7.46 -2.31
CA GLU A 79 -2.96 8.35 -3.46
C GLU A 79 -3.19 9.82 -3.08
N VAL A 80 -4.20 10.10 -2.25
CA VAL A 80 -4.47 11.42 -1.71
C VAL A 80 -3.27 11.93 -0.90
N LEU A 81 -2.71 11.09 -0.01
CA LEU A 81 -1.51 11.45 0.77
C LEU A 81 -0.30 11.71 -0.12
N ASN A 82 -0.11 10.92 -1.17
CA ASN A 82 1.00 11.07 -2.11
C ASN A 82 0.90 12.35 -2.98
N ARG A 83 -0.28 12.98 -3.07
CA ARG A 83 -0.47 14.24 -3.79
C ARG A 83 -0.31 15.49 -2.92
N LEU A 84 -0.07 15.35 -1.62
CA LEU A 84 0.03 16.50 -0.71
C LEU A 84 1.28 17.35 -1.02
N PRO A 85 1.17 18.69 -1.08
CA PRO A 85 2.32 19.56 -1.28
C PRO A 85 3.28 19.52 -0.09
N ASN A 86 4.56 19.28 -0.36
CA ASN A 86 5.61 19.29 0.66
C ASN A 86 6.03 20.73 1.01
N ASN A 87 5.22 21.41 1.83
CA ASN A 87 5.49 22.76 2.34
C ASN A 87 5.59 22.77 3.88
N GLU A 88 5.86 23.94 4.47
CA GLU A 88 5.98 24.11 5.92
C GLU A 88 4.70 23.76 6.70
N THR A 89 3.51 23.89 6.08
CA THR A 89 2.23 23.53 6.70
C THR A 89 2.11 22.03 6.95
N LEU A 90 2.76 21.20 6.13
CA LEU A 90 2.77 19.74 6.29
C LEU A 90 3.70 19.30 7.44
N ARG A 91 4.71 20.10 7.78
CA ARG A 91 5.80 19.76 8.70
C ARG A 91 5.36 19.11 10.04
N PRO A 92 4.30 19.57 10.72
CA PRO A 92 3.83 18.95 11.96
C PRO A 92 3.34 17.51 11.80
N HIS A 93 2.93 17.12 10.58
CA HIS A 93 2.35 15.82 10.26
C HIS A 93 3.36 14.84 9.64
N VAL A 94 4.54 15.33 9.23
CA VAL A 94 5.55 14.56 8.48
C VAL A 94 6.00 13.31 9.25
N GLN A 95 6.30 13.43 10.54
CA GLN A 95 6.75 12.29 11.34
C GLN A 95 5.68 11.20 11.41
N ALA A 96 4.43 11.58 11.69
CA ALA A 96 3.31 10.65 11.74
C ALA A 96 3.07 9.98 10.38
N MET A 97 3.18 10.74 9.28
CA MET A 97 3.02 10.20 7.93
C MET A 97 4.12 9.19 7.59
N LEU A 98 5.38 9.50 7.92
CA LEU A 98 6.50 8.59 7.71
C LEU A 98 6.34 7.28 8.51
N SER A 99 6.01 7.38 9.80
CA SER A 99 5.80 6.21 10.65
C SER A 99 4.63 5.36 10.17
N LEU A 100 3.54 5.98 9.67
CA LEU A 100 2.43 5.27 9.05
C LEU A 100 2.89 4.52 7.79
N CYS A 101 3.58 5.19 6.87
CA CYS A 101 4.06 4.55 5.64
C CYS A 101 5.03 3.39 5.92
N MET A 102 5.91 3.52 6.92
CA MET A 102 6.79 2.43 7.35
C MET A 102 6.01 1.21 7.85
N LYS A 103 4.97 1.41 8.68
CA LYS A 103 4.08 0.32 9.14
C LYS A 103 3.36 -0.33 7.96
N LEU A 104 2.80 0.47 7.06
CA LEU A 104 2.06 -0.03 5.89
C LEU A 104 2.97 -0.81 4.93
N LEU A 105 4.25 -0.46 4.85
CA LEU A 105 5.22 -1.19 4.02
C LEU A 105 5.45 -2.64 4.49
N GLU A 106 5.26 -2.91 5.79
CA GLU A 106 5.40 -4.26 6.36
C GLU A 106 4.11 -5.08 6.27
N THR A 107 2.95 -4.43 6.31
CA THR A 107 1.67 -5.11 6.50
C THR A 107 0.75 -5.09 5.27
N ASP A 108 0.87 -4.09 4.39
CA ASP A 108 -0.06 -3.88 3.28
C ASP A 108 0.39 -4.61 2.00
N ASN A 109 -0.44 -4.59 0.96
CA ASN A 109 -0.11 -5.21 -0.34
C ASN A 109 0.89 -4.38 -1.15
N GLU A 110 1.43 -5.01 -2.20
CA GLU A 110 2.44 -4.42 -3.09
C GLU A 110 1.99 -3.12 -3.77
N GLU A 111 0.72 -3.01 -4.18
CA GLU A 111 0.20 -1.81 -4.82
C GLU A 111 0.25 -0.60 -3.86
N ASN A 112 -0.18 -0.80 -2.61
CA ASN A 112 -0.11 0.21 -1.57
C ASN A 112 1.32 0.47 -1.10
N ALA A 113 2.17 -0.57 -1.04
CA ALA A 113 3.58 -0.47 -0.68
C ALA A 113 4.35 0.44 -1.64
N VAL A 114 4.09 0.35 -2.95
CA VAL A 114 4.73 1.22 -3.96
C VAL A 114 4.38 2.69 -3.72
N ILE A 115 3.14 3.00 -3.34
CA ILE A 115 2.74 4.37 -3.00
C ILE A 115 3.43 4.82 -1.71
N CYS A 116 3.47 3.97 -0.68
CA CYS A 116 4.16 4.26 0.57
C CYS A 116 5.64 4.59 0.34
N LEU A 117 6.34 3.85 -0.52
CA LEU A 117 7.73 4.13 -0.88
C LEU A 117 7.90 5.51 -1.52
N ARG A 118 6.99 5.92 -2.40
CA ARG A 118 7.03 7.27 -3.02
C ARG A 118 6.89 8.36 -1.97
N ILE A 119 5.92 8.22 -1.06
CA ILE A 119 5.71 9.15 0.04
C ILE A 119 6.97 9.23 0.92
N ILE A 120 7.54 8.09 1.31
CA ILE A 120 8.77 8.03 2.12
C ILE A 120 9.91 8.80 1.44
N PHE A 121 10.16 8.54 0.15
CA PHE A 121 11.22 9.22 -0.59
C PHE A 121 11.00 10.74 -0.70
N ASP A 122 9.78 11.17 -1.00
CA ASP A 122 9.46 12.59 -1.10
C ASP A 122 9.61 13.29 0.26
N LEU A 123 9.22 12.65 1.36
CA LEU A 123 9.44 13.19 2.70
C LEU A 123 10.93 13.37 3.02
N HIS A 124 11.75 12.33 2.81
CA HIS A 124 13.21 12.42 3.04
C HIS A 124 13.91 13.40 2.10
N LYS A 125 13.37 13.62 0.89
CA LYS A 125 13.90 14.62 -0.04
C LYS A 125 13.64 16.04 0.45
N ASN A 126 12.44 16.32 0.97
CA ASN A 126 12.01 17.69 1.30
C ASN A 126 12.30 18.11 2.75
N PHE A 127 12.42 17.18 3.71
CA PHE A 127 12.54 17.48 5.15
C PHE A 127 13.87 17.04 5.77
N ARG A 128 14.97 17.26 5.05
CA ARG A 128 16.17 16.44 5.20
C ARG A 128 16.97 16.51 6.52
N PRO A 129 17.05 17.57 7.36
CA PRO A 129 17.66 17.36 8.67
C PRO A 129 16.69 16.72 9.68
N THR A 130 15.37 16.85 9.48
CA THR A 130 14.37 16.41 10.45
C THR A 130 14.22 14.88 10.48
N LEU A 131 14.43 14.21 9.34
CA LEU A 131 14.15 12.78 9.18
C LEU A 131 15.39 11.88 9.11
N GLU A 132 16.60 12.39 9.33
CA GLU A 132 17.83 11.57 9.20
C GLU A 132 17.84 10.34 10.10
N ARG A 133 17.26 10.45 11.29
CA ARG A 133 17.19 9.35 12.27
C ARG A 133 16.31 8.18 11.80
N GLU A 134 15.38 8.44 10.90
CA GLU A 134 14.43 7.46 10.38
C GLU A 134 14.96 6.73 9.13
N VAL A 135 16.09 7.18 8.57
CA VAL A 135 16.73 6.52 7.42
C VAL A 135 17.24 5.12 7.78
N GLN A 136 17.84 4.97 8.97
CA GLN A 136 18.39 3.67 9.38
C GLN A 136 17.31 2.58 9.53
N PRO A 137 16.18 2.82 10.25
CA PRO A 137 15.06 1.87 10.27
C PRO A 137 14.56 1.44 8.89
N PHE A 138 14.52 2.36 7.91
CA PHE A 138 14.15 2.04 6.54
C PHE A 138 15.15 1.09 5.86
N LEU A 139 16.46 1.35 6.00
CA LEU A 139 17.49 0.49 5.44
C LEU A 139 17.50 -0.90 6.09
N ASP A 140 17.29 -0.97 7.40
CA ASP A 140 17.20 -2.23 8.13
C ASP A 140 15.98 -3.06 7.67
N PHE A 141 14.84 -2.40 7.41
CA PHE A 141 13.68 -3.05 6.80
C PHE A 141 14.01 -3.60 5.41
N VAL A 142 14.62 -2.79 4.53
CA VAL A 142 14.99 -3.23 3.17
C VAL A 142 15.94 -4.44 3.24
N GLN A 143 16.95 -4.39 4.10
CA GLN A 143 17.89 -5.49 4.28
C GLN A 143 17.18 -6.79 4.68
N ARG A 144 16.23 -6.71 5.61
CA ARG A 144 15.42 -7.86 6.06
C ARG A 144 14.61 -8.48 4.92
N ILE A 145 13.97 -7.66 4.08
CA ILE A 145 13.21 -8.14 2.92
C ILE A 145 14.12 -8.87 1.94
N TYR A 146 15.30 -8.31 1.62
CA TYR A 146 16.26 -8.96 0.72
C TYR A 146 16.82 -10.27 1.30
N GLN A 147 17.04 -10.35 2.62
CA GLN A 147 17.48 -11.58 3.27
C GLN A 147 16.41 -12.69 3.22
N GLY A 148 15.13 -12.33 3.27
CA GLY A 148 14.01 -13.26 3.13
C GLY A 148 13.72 -13.73 1.70
N LEU A 149 14.27 -13.04 0.69
CA LEU A 149 13.99 -13.29 -0.72
C LEU A 149 14.24 -14.75 -1.17
N PRO A 150 15.34 -15.44 -0.80
CA PRO A 150 15.57 -16.83 -1.21
C PRO A 150 14.45 -17.79 -0.76
N THR A 151 13.91 -17.55 0.43
CA THR A 151 12.77 -18.30 0.98
C THR A 151 11.52 -18.03 0.15
N THR A 152 11.19 -16.76 -0.10
CA THR A 152 10.03 -16.37 -0.91
C THR A 152 10.10 -16.94 -2.34
N VAL A 153 11.27 -16.87 -2.98
CA VAL A 153 11.52 -17.44 -4.31
C VAL A 153 11.26 -18.94 -4.31
N SER A 154 11.77 -19.64 -3.28
CA SER A 154 11.59 -21.08 -3.16
C SER A 154 10.12 -21.45 -2.94
N THR A 155 9.39 -20.75 -2.07
CA THR A 155 7.98 -21.08 -1.79
C THR A 155 7.04 -20.76 -2.94
N VAL A 156 7.33 -19.70 -3.71
CA VAL A 156 6.42 -19.19 -4.74
C VAL A 156 6.67 -19.80 -6.10
N LEU A 157 7.93 -20.14 -6.39
CA LEU A 157 8.32 -20.70 -7.68
C LEU A 157 8.50 -22.23 -7.64
N ALA A 158 8.68 -22.85 -6.46
CA ALA A 158 8.76 -24.32 -6.38
C ALA A 158 7.39 -25.02 -6.52
N ASP A 159 6.27 -24.34 -6.26
CA ASP A 159 4.91 -24.91 -6.38
C ASP A 159 4.40 -25.07 -7.82
N LYS A 160 5.28 -24.97 -8.82
CA LYS A 160 4.96 -25.38 -10.19
C LYS A 160 5.63 -26.73 -10.50
N PRO A 161 5.02 -27.89 -10.20
CA PRO A 161 5.44 -29.12 -10.85
C PRO A 161 5.17 -28.91 -12.34
N ALA A 162 6.24 -28.80 -13.12
CA ALA A 162 6.16 -28.95 -14.56
C ALA A 162 5.64 -30.37 -14.84
N ALA A 163 4.33 -30.52 -14.97
CA ALA A 163 3.72 -31.67 -15.60
C ALA A 163 4.08 -31.60 -17.10
N ILE A 164 5.31 -32.00 -17.41
CA ILE A 164 5.74 -32.28 -18.77
C ILE A 164 5.19 -33.68 -19.06
N GLU A 165 3.92 -33.76 -19.44
CA GLU A 165 3.34 -34.98 -19.99
C GLU A 165 3.92 -35.17 -21.40
N ASN A 166 5.02 -35.93 -21.48
CA ASN A 166 5.59 -36.40 -22.74
C ASN A 166 4.62 -37.41 -23.40
N LYS A 167 3.70 -36.91 -24.22
CA LYS A 167 3.01 -37.74 -25.21
C LYS A 167 3.64 -37.48 -26.58
N PRO A 168 4.21 -38.49 -27.26
CA PRO A 168 4.82 -38.28 -28.56
C PRO A 168 3.71 -38.07 -29.59
N ALA A 169 3.44 -36.80 -29.93
CA ALA A 169 2.53 -36.43 -31.00
C ALA A 169 3.30 -36.40 -32.32
N ALA A 170 2.85 -37.20 -33.27
CA ALA A 170 3.34 -37.27 -34.62
C ALA A 170 3.31 -35.90 -35.32
N ILE A 171 4.38 -35.64 -36.07
CA ILE A 171 4.57 -34.55 -37.03
C ILE A 171 3.40 -34.45 -38.03
N ALA A 172 2.69 -33.32 -38.02
CA ALA A 172 1.91 -32.85 -39.16
C ALA A 172 1.85 -31.31 -39.19
N ALA A 173 1.92 -30.78 -40.40
CA ALA A 173 2.35 -29.43 -40.78
C ALA A 173 1.53 -28.25 -40.22
N VAL A 174 2.24 -27.13 -40.05
CA VAL A 174 1.73 -25.75 -39.89
C VAL A 174 1.11 -25.29 -41.22
N PRO A 175 0.04 -24.47 -41.20
CA PRO A 175 0.25 -23.13 -41.73
C PRO A 175 -0.23 -22.02 -40.78
N ALA A 176 0.45 -20.89 -40.95
CA ALA A 176 0.41 -19.71 -40.11
C ALA A 176 -0.94 -18.96 -40.16
N GLY A 177 -1.39 -18.51 -39.00
CA GLY A 177 -2.47 -17.54 -38.87
C GLY A 177 -3.08 -17.51 -37.47
N ALA A 178 -2.91 -16.38 -36.79
CA ALA A 178 -3.54 -15.99 -35.51
C ALA A 178 -3.06 -16.72 -34.24
N VAL A 179 -2.04 -16.15 -33.59
CA VAL A 179 -1.77 -16.39 -32.16
C VAL A 179 -2.74 -15.53 -31.35
N THR A 180 -3.79 -16.15 -30.80
CA THR A 180 -4.54 -15.61 -29.67
C THR A 180 -3.87 -16.08 -28.37
N VAL A 181 -3.22 -15.14 -27.67
CA VAL A 181 -2.66 -15.42 -26.34
C VAL A 181 -3.80 -15.32 -25.32
N ALA A 182 -4.44 -16.46 -25.01
CA ALA A 182 -5.29 -16.59 -23.84
C ALA A 182 -4.37 -16.82 -22.63
N GLY A 183 -3.97 -15.74 -21.96
CA GLY A 183 -3.24 -15.78 -20.69
C GLY A 183 -4.18 -16.14 -19.55
N ALA A 184 -4.03 -17.36 -19.01
CA ALA A 184 -4.64 -17.76 -17.75
C ALA A 184 -3.93 -17.03 -16.61
N ALA A 185 -4.65 -16.12 -15.96
CA ALA A 185 -4.19 -15.34 -14.81
C ALA A 185 -3.99 -16.24 -13.59
N ALA A 186 -2.73 -16.42 -13.16
CA ALA A 186 -2.39 -16.97 -11.85
C ALA A 186 -2.12 -15.79 -10.90
N GLN A 187 -2.84 -15.73 -9.78
CA GLN A 187 -2.81 -14.59 -8.85
C GLN A 187 -1.52 -14.59 -8.00
N PRO A 188 -0.82 -13.44 -7.88
CA PRO A 188 0.42 -13.28 -7.12
C PRO A 188 0.24 -13.22 -5.58
N GLN A 189 -0.93 -13.57 -5.05
CA GLN A 189 -1.32 -13.25 -3.66
C GLN A 189 -0.77 -14.21 -2.58
N GLN A 190 -0.22 -15.37 -2.95
CA GLN A 190 0.31 -16.35 -1.97
C GLN A 190 1.74 -15.99 -1.49
N VAL A 191 2.43 -15.13 -2.23
CA VAL A 191 3.85 -14.75 -2.04
C VAL A 191 4.07 -13.94 -0.75
N VAL A 192 3.20 -12.97 -0.49
CA VAL A 192 3.35 -12.02 0.62
C VAL A 192 2.99 -12.66 1.97
N GLN A 193 2.06 -13.62 1.96
CA GLN A 193 1.58 -14.28 3.17
C GLN A 193 2.58 -15.30 3.71
N VAL A 194 3.31 -16.00 2.82
CA VAL A 194 4.35 -16.95 3.24
C VAL A 194 5.59 -16.21 3.77
N ALA A 195 5.95 -15.07 3.18
CA ALA A 195 7.07 -14.25 3.64
C ALA A 195 6.83 -13.64 5.04
N SER A 196 5.61 -13.17 5.32
CA SER A 196 5.24 -12.63 6.64
C SER A 196 5.13 -13.71 7.72
N GLN A 197 4.62 -14.91 7.39
CA GLN A 197 4.56 -16.03 8.34
C GLN A 197 5.94 -16.63 8.63
N ALA A 198 6.82 -16.74 7.63
CA ALA A 198 8.20 -17.21 7.84
C ALA A 198 9.00 -16.28 8.75
N ALA A 199 8.78 -14.96 8.66
CA ALA A 199 9.40 -13.97 9.54
C ALA A 199 8.92 -14.09 11.00
N ALA A 200 7.63 -14.38 11.22
CA ALA A 200 7.06 -14.56 12.56
C ALA A 200 7.57 -15.83 13.26
N VAL A 201 7.80 -16.92 12.52
CA VAL A 201 8.31 -18.18 13.08
C VAL A 201 9.78 -18.06 13.51
N GLN A 202 10.61 -17.29 12.79
CA GLN A 202 12.01 -17.09 13.18
C GLN A 202 12.18 -16.18 14.41
N ALA A 203 11.26 -15.25 14.65
CA ALA A 203 11.28 -14.40 15.84
C ALA A 203 10.91 -15.14 17.14
N GLY A 204 10.26 -16.31 17.05
CA GLY A 204 9.79 -17.09 18.21
C GLY A 204 10.76 -18.14 18.76
N VAL A 205 11.95 -18.33 18.17
CA VAL A 205 12.85 -19.47 18.50
C VAL A 205 14.10 -19.07 19.31
N VAL A 206 14.27 -17.80 19.70
CA VAL A 206 15.42 -17.38 20.52
C VAL A 206 15.01 -17.07 21.97
N ALA A 207 14.80 -18.13 22.75
CA ALA A 207 15.11 -18.28 24.19
C ALA A 207 14.55 -19.64 24.67
N PRO A 208 15.20 -20.39 25.59
CA PRO A 208 16.00 -19.86 26.69
C PRO A 208 17.40 -20.50 26.85
N GLY A 209 18.27 -19.76 27.55
CA GLY A 209 19.56 -20.18 28.09
C GLY A 209 20.09 -19.09 28.98
#